data_AF-A0A7W5FAP2-F1
#
_entry.id   AF-A0A7W5FAP2-F1
#
_cell.length_a   1.000
_cell.length_b   1.000
_cell.length_c   1.000
_cell.angle_alpha   90.00
_cell.angle_beta   90.00
_cell.angle_gamma   90.00
#
_symmetry.space_group_name_H-M   'P 1'
#
loop_
_entity.id
_entity.type
_entity.pdbx_description
1 polymer ?
#
loop_
_entity_poly.entity_id
_entity_poly.type
_entity_poly.pdbx_seq_one_letter_code
_entity_poly.pdbx_strand_id
1 'polypeptide(L)'
;MSTLIAVVALAVAAAAAAVAWRLQQANKALRAETIGLLWRLEQADLSAPRNAYADLPPEERLLSIRILNPLELASAQTKAATMLHRVRPALLSKMVYDQAADSLRERLADEGVVAEVKVHAGR
;
A
#
# COMPACT_ATOMS: atom_id res chain seq x y z
N MET A 1 50.87 20.61 -10.62
CA MET A 1 50.09 19.40 -10.27
C MET A 1 48.85 19.73 -9.43
N SER A 2 48.94 20.55 -8.38
CA SER A 2 47.79 20.94 -7.53
C SER A 2 46.62 21.61 -8.29
N THR A 3 46.91 22.52 -9.23
CA THR A 3 45.88 23.24 -10.01
C THR A 3 45.11 22.35 -10.98
N LEU A 4 45.76 21.37 -11.60
CA LEU A 4 45.13 20.38 -12.49
C LEU A 4 44.14 19.49 -11.74
N ILE A 5 44.50 19.04 -10.53
CA ILE A 5 43.63 18.23 -9.66
C ILE A 5 42.39 19.05 -9.26
N ALA A 6 42.57 20.33 -8.90
CA ALA A 6 41.47 21.21 -8.55
C ALA A 6 40.48 21.42 -9.71
N VAL A 7 40.97 21.59 -10.94
CA VAL A 7 40.11 21.77 -12.13
C VAL A 7 39.32 20.49 -12.44
N VAL A 8 39.96 19.32 -12.36
CA VAL A 8 39.28 18.04 -12.59
C VAL A 8 38.22 17.78 -11.51
N ALA A 9 38.53 18.05 -10.24
CA ALA A 9 37.56 17.91 -9.16
C ALA A 9 36.34 18.84 -9.35
N LEU A 10 36.57 20.07 -9.79
CA LEU A 10 35.49 21.03 -10.08
C LEU A 10 34.61 20.55 -11.24
N ALA A 11 35.21 20.02 -12.31
CA ALA A 11 34.48 19.48 -13.45
C ALA A 11 33.63 18.25 -13.06
N VAL A 12 34.16 17.35 -12.24
CA VAL A 12 33.42 16.18 -11.73
C VAL A 12 32.28 16.62 -10.82
N ALA A 13 32.51 17.60 -9.93
CA ALA A 13 31.46 18.13 -9.06
C ALA A 13 30.33 18.79 -9.86
N ALA A 14 30.66 19.56 -10.89
CA ALA A 14 29.68 20.18 -11.77
C ALA A 14 28.87 19.14 -12.56
N ALA A 15 29.52 18.09 -13.06
CA ALA A 15 28.85 16.98 -13.75
C ALA A 15 27.91 16.21 -12.80
N ALA A 16 28.37 15.91 -11.59
CA ALA A 16 27.55 15.24 -10.57
C ALA A 16 26.32 16.08 -10.18
N ALA A 17 26.49 17.40 -10.01
CA ALA A 17 25.40 18.33 -9.73
C ALA A 17 24.38 18.36 -10.88
N ALA A 18 24.83 18.39 -12.14
CA ALA A 18 23.95 18.36 -13.31
C ALA A 18 23.13 17.06 -13.40
N VAL A 19 23.76 15.90 -13.13
CA VAL A 19 23.08 14.60 -13.09
C VAL A 19 22.07 14.54 -11.96
N ALA A 20 22.46 14.98 -10.76
CA ALA A 20 21.56 15.03 -9.60
C ALA A 20 20.34 15.92 -9.89
N TRP A 21 20.55 17.07 -10.57
CA TRP A 21 19.47 17.98 -10.90
C TRP A 21 18.49 17.37 -11.91
N ARG A 22 19.00 16.70 -12.95
CA ARG A 22 18.16 15.95 -13.90
C ARG A 22 17.36 14.84 -13.24
N LEU A 23 17.98 14.08 -12.34
CA LEU A 23 17.31 13.03 -11.57
C LEU A 23 16.22 13.60 -10.66
N GLN A 24 16.48 14.73 -10.01
CA GLN A 24 15.46 15.40 -9.21
C GLN A 24 14.30 15.91 -10.05
N GLN A 25 14.57 16.44 -11.24
CA GLN A 25 13.53 16.95 -12.14
C GLN A 25 12.64 15.82 -12.66
N ALA A 26 13.23 14.68 -13.02
CA ALA A 26 12.50 13.46 -13.38
C ALA A 26 11.68 12.91 -12.20
N ASN A 27 12.26 12.88 -11.00
CA ASN A 27 11.56 12.43 -9.79
C ASN A 27 10.40 13.34 -9.38
N LYS A 28 10.48 14.65 -9.65
CA LYS A 28 9.36 15.57 -9.38
C LYS A 28 8.12 15.22 -10.21
N ALA A 29 8.30 14.87 -11.49
CA ALA A 29 7.19 14.47 -12.35
C ALA A 29 6.52 13.17 -11.86
N LEU A 30 7.31 12.16 -11.51
CA LEU A 30 6.82 10.89 -10.98
C LEU A 30 6.08 11.07 -9.64
N ARG A 31 6.58 11.93 -8.74
CA ARG A 31 5.91 12.23 -7.46
C ARG A 31 4.55 12.90 -7.65
N ALA A 32 4.43 13.80 -8.62
CA ALA A 32 3.14 14.45 -8.92
C ALA A 32 2.10 13.43 -9.42
N GLU A 33 2.52 12.47 -10.23
CA GLU A 33 1.65 11.40 -10.72
C GLU A 33 1.21 10.46 -9.60
N THR A 34 2.11 10.06 -8.70
CA THR A 34 1.77 9.25 -7.52
C THR A 34 0.76 9.95 -6.61
N ILE A 35 0.93 11.26 -6.35
CA ILE A 35 -0.01 12.03 -5.54
C ILE A 35 -1.39 12.10 -6.22
N GLY A 36 -1.43 12.29 -7.54
CA GLY A 36 -2.68 12.28 -8.30
C GLY A 36 -3.40 10.93 -8.26
N LEU A 37 -2.65 9.82 -8.32
CA LEU A 37 -3.22 8.48 -8.20
C LEU A 37 -3.73 8.19 -6.79
N LEU A 38 -3.00 8.60 -5.74
CA LEU A 38 -3.44 8.51 -4.35
C LEU A 38 -4.76 9.26 -4.13
N TRP A 39 -4.86 10.49 -4.65
CA TRP A 39 -6.08 11.28 -4.56
C TRP A 39 -7.28 10.63 -5.28
N ARG A 40 -7.07 10.04 -6.46
CA ARG A 40 -8.13 9.30 -7.18
C ARG A 40 -8.56 8.03 -6.45
N LEU A 41 -7.61 7.31 -5.84
CA LEU A 41 -7.91 6.13 -5.02
C LEU A 41 -8.75 6.52 -3.81
N GLU A 42 -8.40 7.60 -3.11
CA GLU A 42 -9.16 8.13 -1.97
C GLU A 42 -10.60 8.52 -2.36
N GLN A 43 -10.78 9.12 -3.54
CA GLN A 43 -12.12 9.42 -4.09
C GLN A 43 -12.91 8.16 -4.48
N ALA A 44 -12.25 7.16 -5.07
CA ALA A 44 -12.88 5.89 -5.43
C ALA A 44 -13.31 5.10 -4.17
N ASP A 45 -12.56 5.22 -3.07
CA ASP A 45 -12.82 4.55 -1.81
C ASP A 45 -14.13 5.01 -1.13
N LEU A 46 -14.48 6.29 -1.30
CA LEU A 46 -15.73 6.88 -0.83
C LEU A 46 -16.95 6.41 -1.63
N SER A 47 -16.74 5.79 -2.80
CA SER A 47 -17.78 5.30 -3.71
C SER A 47 -18.12 3.81 -3.52
N ALA A 48 -17.53 3.13 -2.53
CA ALA A 48 -17.94 1.78 -2.16
C ALA A 48 -19.45 1.79 -1.83
N PRO A 49 -20.27 0.91 -2.44
CA PRO A 49 -21.72 0.99 -2.34
C PRO A 49 -22.14 0.76 -0.89
N ARG A 50 -22.48 1.84 -0.17
CA ARG A 50 -23.09 1.82 1.17
C ARG A 50 -24.34 0.93 1.24
N ASN A 51 -24.89 0.61 0.08
CA ASN A 51 -26.14 -0.05 -0.18
C ASN A 51 -25.99 -1.55 -0.50
N ALA A 52 -24.78 -2.11 -0.60
CA ALA A 52 -24.59 -3.56 -0.77
C ALA A 52 -25.14 -4.38 0.42
N TYR A 53 -25.36 -3.71 1.55
CA TYR A 53 -25.82 -4.29 2.81
C TYR A 53 -27.15 -3.72 3.28
N ALA A 54 -27.80 -2.88 2.46
CA ALA A 54 -29.07 -2.24 2.82
C ALA A 54 -30.26 -3.22 2.82
N ASP A 55 -30.12 -4.34 2.13
CA ASP A 55 -31.15 -5.38 2.02
C ASP A 55 -31.03 -6.47 3.11
N LEU A 56 -30.09 -6.33 4.06
CA LEU A 56 -29.95 -7.30 5.15
C LEU A 56 -31.08 -7.12 6.19
N PRO A 57 -31.66 -8.21 6.70
CA PRO A 57 -32.64 -8.15 7.78
C PRO A 57 -32.10 -7.38 9.01
N PRO A 58 -32.94 -6.67 9.77
CA PRO A 58 -32.51 -5.90 10.95
C PRO A 58 -31.82 -6.74 12.04
N GLU A 59 -32.06 -8.05 12.05
CA GLU A 59 -31.48 -9.01 12.98
C GLU A 59 -30.04 -9.42 12.60
N GLU A 60 -29.63 -9.17 11.35
CA GLU A 60 -28.29 -9.48 10.86
C GLU A 60 -27.38 -8.25 11.03
N ARG A 61 -26.49 -8.30 12.03
CA ARG A 61 -25.48 -7.25 12.25
C ARG A 61 -24.25 -7.54 11.40
N LEU A 62 -24.02 -6.70 10.38
CA LEU A 62 -22.85 -6.81 9.51
C LEU A 62 -21.71 -5.90 9.96
N LEU A 63 -20.54 -6.50 10.20
CA LEU A 63 -19.29 -5.79 10.44
C LEU A 63 -18.42 -5.86 9.18
N SER A 64 -18.20 -4.71 8.53
CA SER A 64 -17.31 -4.60 7.36
C SER A 64 -15.99 -3.94 7.75
N ILE A 65 -14.88 -4.65 7.57
CA ILE A 65 -13.53 -4.14 7.85
C ILE A 65 -12.79 -3.94 6.52
N ARG A 66 -12.22 -2.75 6.34
CA ARG A 66 -11.46 -2.39 5.13
C ARG A 66 -10.02 -2.09 5.53
N ILE A 67 -9.07 -2.89 5.03
CA ILE A 67 -7.64 -2.67 5.27
C ILE A 67 -7.13 -1.74 4.17
N LEU A 68 -6.83 -0.50 4.52
CA LEU A 68 -6.43 0.53 3.54
C LEU A 68 -4.95 0.40 3.13
N ASN A 69 -4.13 -0.27 3.95
CA ASN A 69 -2.71 -0.47 3.67
C ASN A 69 -2.26 -1.92 3.99
N PRO A 70 -2.58 -2.88 3.11
CA PRO A 70 -2.21 -4.28 3.32
C PRO A 70 -0.69 -4.48 3.34
N LEU A 71 0.07 -3.61 2.68
CA LEU A 71 1.53 -3.67 2.59
C LEU A 71 2.21 -3.39 3.93
N GLU A 72 1.84 -2.29 4.58
CA GLU A 72 2.36 -1.97 5.91
C GLU A 72 1.99 -3.05 6.92
N LEU A 73 0.75 -3.54 6.88
CA LEU A 73 0.27 -4.60 7.77
C LEU A 73 1.04 -5.91 7.59
N ALA A 74 1.42 -6.27 6.37
CA ALA A 74 2.23 -7.45 6.09
C ALA A 74 3.68 -7.29 6.56
N SER A 75 4.27 -6.11 6.32
CA SER A 75 5.65 -5.81 6.68
C SER A 75 5.89 -5.83 8.19
N ALA A 76 4.87 -5.45 8.97
CA ALA A 76 4.89 -5.54 10.42
C ALA A 76 4.88 -6.99 10.95
N GLN A 77 4.36 -7.94 10.15
CA GLN A 77 4.17 -9.34 10.57
C GLN A 77 5.28 -10.29 10.11
N THR A 78 5.92 -10.10 8.95
CA THR A 78 6.99 -11.02 8.49
C THR A 78 7.97 -10.42 7.47
N LYS A 79 9.27 -10.75 7.59
CA LYS A 79 10.33 -10.38 6.61
C LYS A 79 10.12 -10.98 5.21
N ALA A 80 9.41 -12.11 5.10
CA ALA A 80 9.11 -12.76 3.83
C ALA A 80 8.09 -11.97 2.97
N ALA A 81 7.15 -11.26 3.63
CA ALA A 81 6.21 -10.37 2.97
C ALA A 81 6.92 -9.23 2.22
N THR A 82 8.05 -8.76 2.76
CA THR A 82 8.89 -7.73 2.13
C THR A 82 9.54 -8.19 0.82
N MET A 83 9.81 -9.50 0.65
CA MET A 83 10.35 -10.04 -0.61
C MET A 83 9.24 -10.25 -1.65
N LEU A 84 8.08 -10.78 -1.25
CA LEU A 84 6.92 -10.92 -2.15
C LEU A 84 6.42 -9.59 -2.69
N HIS A 85 6.52 -8.52 -1.89
CA HIS A 85 6.19 -7.15 -2.28
C HIS A 85 6.86 -6.70 -3.59
N ARG A 86 8.13 -7.07 -3.80
CA ARG A 86 8.87 -6.68 -5.01
C ARG A 86 8.40 -7.40 -6.27
N VAL A 87 7.71 -8.53 -6.14
CA VAL A 87 7.44 -9.43 -7.26
C VAL A 87 5.98 -9.36 -7.70
N ARG A 88 5.01 -9.37 -6.76
CA ARG A 88 3.56 -9.33 -7.09
C ARG A 88 2.71 -8.67 -5.99
N PRO A 89 2.37 -7.38 -6.11
CA PRO A 89 1.59 -6.64 -5.11
C PRO A 89 0.19 -7.22 -4.85
N ALA A 90 -0.50 -7.67 -5.91
CA ALA A 90 -1.86 -8.20 -5.82
C ALA A 90 -1.97 -9.55 -5.09
N LEU A 91 -0.91 -10.36 -5.10
CA LEU A 91 -0.89 -11.63 -4.35
C LEU A 91 -0.62 -11.39 -2.87
N LEU A 92 0.22 -10.40 -2.55
CA LEU A 92 0.48 -10.01 -1.18
C LEU A 92 -0.78 -9.45 -0.52
N SER A 93 -1.51 -8.57 -1.21
CA SER A 93 -2.76 -8.02 -0.67
C SER A 93 -3.75 -9.15 -0.33
N LYS A 94 -3.96 -10.09 -1.26
CA LYS A 94 -4.83 -11.26 -1.01
C LYS A 94 -4.40 -12.04 0.24
N MET A 95 -3.13 -12.39 0.35
CA MET A 95 -2.59 -13.13 1.50
C MET A 95 -2.84 -12.40 2.83
N VAL A 96 -2.69 -11.08 2.84
CA VAL A 96 -2.92 -10.26 4.03
C VAL A 96 -4.39 -10.26 4.43
N TYR A 97 -5.30 -10.13 3.48
CA TYR A 97 -6.74 -10.20 3.77
C TYR A 97 -7.16 -11.58 4.25
N ASP A 98 -6.65 -12.65 3.62
CA ASP A 98 -6.94 -14.04 4.02
C ASP A 98 -6.46 -14.27 5.46
N GLN A 99 -5.22 -13.86 5.78
CA GLN A 99 -4.68 -14.03 7.12
C GLN A 99 -5.37 -13.14 8.17
N ALA A 100 -5.77 -11.93 7.81
CA ALA A 100 -6.55 -11.07 8.69
C ALA A 100 -7.93 -11.70 8.98
N ALA A 101 -8.58 -12.29 7.98
CA ALA A 101 -9.85 -12.99 8.13
C ALA A 101 -9.72 -14.21 9.05
N ASP A 102 -8.65 -14.99 8.91
CA ASP A 102 -8.39 -16.15 9.78
C ASP A 102 -8.17 -15.74 11.23
N SER A 103 -7.34 -14.71 11.47
CA SER A 103 -7.10 -14.15 12.81
C SER A 103 -8.38 -13.59 13.44
N LEU A 104 -9.24 -12.95 12.64
CA LEU A 104 -10.52 -12.46 13.12
C LEU A 104 -11.46 -13.61 13.51
N ARG A 105 -11.50 -14.67 12.69
CA ARG A 105 -12.33 -15.85 12.96
C ARG A 105 -11.92 -16.52 14.26
N GLU A 106 -10.62 -16.67 14.50
CA GLU A 106 -10.08 -17.26 15.72
C GLU A 106 -10.44 -16.41 16.95
N ARG A 107 -10.17 -15.10 16.90
CA ARG A 107 -10.47 -14.19 18.03
C ARG A 107 -11.96 -14.10 18.35
N LEU A 108 -12.82 -14.07 17.33
CA LEU A 108 -14.27 -14.04 17.53
C LEU A 108 -14.76 -15.35 18.16
N ALA A 109 -14.20 -16.50 17.75
CA ALA A 109 -14.50 -17.77 18.37
C ALA A 109 -14.06 -17.83 19.84
N ASP A 110 -12.89 -17.28 20.17
CA ASP A 110 -12.38 -17.18 21.55
C ASP A 110 -13.30 -16.32 22.45
N GLU A 111 -13.93 -15.29 21.89
CA GLU A 111 -14.92 -14.46 22.57
C GLU A 111 -16.33 -15.10 22.61
N GLY A 112 -16.49 -16.32 22.09
CA GLY A 112 -17.77 -17.03 22.04
C GLY A 112 -18.74 -16.51 20.97
N VAL A 113 -18.25 -15.72 20.00
CA VAL A 113 -19.04 -15.16 18.91
C VAL A 113 -19.07 -16.12 17.73
N VAL A 114 -20.28 -16.54 17.33
CA VAL A 114 -20.49 -17.33 16.11
C VAL A 114 -20.63 -16.36 14.93
N ALA A 115 -19.57 -16.23 14.12
CA ALA A 115 -19.55 -15.32 12.98
C ALA A 115 -19.04 -15.99 11.70
N GLU A 116 -19.69 -15.68 10.58
CA GLU A 116 -19.19 -16.03 9.25
C GLU A 116 -18.27 -14.92 8.75
N VAL A 117 -16.98 -15.23 8.56
CA VAL A 117 -15.98 -14.28 8.07
C VAL A 117 -15.64 -14.61 6.61
N LYS A 118 -15.95 -13.67 5.71
CA LYS A 118 -15.72 -13.75 4.25
C LYS A 118 -14.86 -12.59 3.77
N VAL A 119 -13.93 -12.86 2.85
CA VAL A 119 -13.14 -11.83 2.16
C VAL A 119 -13.83 -11.45 0.85
N HIS A 120 -14.18 -10.18 0.70
CA HIS A 120 -14.76 -9.63 -0.53
C HIS A 120 -13.73 -8.76 -1.25
N ALA A 121 -13.40 -9.11 -2.49
CA ALA A 121 -12.61 -8.24 -3.37
C ALA A 121 -13.55 -7.23 -4.05
N GLY A 122 -13.35 -5.94 -3.79
CA GLY A 122 -14.02 -4.86 -4.51
C GLY A 122 -13.71 -4.97 -6.00
N ARG A 123 -14.75 -4.96 -6.83
CA ARG A 123 -14.64 -5.02 -8.30
C ARG A 123 -14.39 -3.62 -8.86
#